data_AF-A0A4Q9G1M3-F1
#
_entry.id   AF-A0A4Q9G1M3-F1
#
_cell.length_a   1.000
_cell.length_b   1.000
_cell.length_c   1.000
_cell.angle_alpha   90.00
_cell.angle_beta   90.00
_cell.angle_gamma   90.00
#
_symmetry.space_group_name_H-M   'P 1'
#
loop_
_entity.id
_entity.type
_entity.pdbx_description
1 polymer ?
#
loop_
_entity_poly.entity_id
_entity_poly.type
_entity_poly.pdbx_seq_one_letter_code
_entity_poly.pdbx_strand_id
1 'polypeptide(L)' 'MDEYWICRRDNPHFRLTEDGRDFSTTAAPMAFPSHDAAFDYMTRENTQPPLEGVSLEIVKADA' A
#
# COMPACT_ATOMS: atom_id res chain seq x y z
N MET A 1 16.82 5.44 -4.18
CA MET A 1 16.31 4.13 -3.71
C MET A 1 14.97 3.94 -4.37
N ASP A 2 14.67 2.73 -4.84
CA ASP A 2 13.33 2.45 -5.34
C ASP A 2 12.40 2.32 -4.14
N GLU A 3 11.26 3.01 -4.17
CA GLU A 3 10.22 2.91 -3.15
C GLU A 3 8.97 2.32 -3.79
N TYR A 4 8.25 1.51 -3.02
CA TYR A 4 7.01 0.87 -3.45
C TYR A 4 5.89 1.25 -2.49
N TRP A 5 4.71 1.50 -3.03
CA TRP A 5 3.51 1.85 -2.26
C TRP A 5 2.41 0.84 -2.54
N ILE A 6 1.61 0.56 -1.52
CA ILE A 6 0.38 -0.21 -1.67
C ILE A 6 -0.74 0.79 -1.97
N CYS A 7 -1.37 0.65 -3.13
CA CYS A 7 -2.49 1.46 -3.55
C CYS A 7 -3.75 0.62 -3.69
N ARG A 8 -4.89 1.30 -3.67
CA ARG A 8 -6.14 0.68 -4.11
C ARG A 8 -6.13 0.50 -5.62
N ARG A 9 -6.48 -0.69 -6.10
CA ARG A 9 -6.52 -1.02 -7.53
C ARG A 9 -7.60 -0.22 -8.27
N ASP A 10 -8.69 0.15 -7.59
CA ASP A 10 -9.72 1.03 -8.11
C ASP A 10 -9.29 2.51 -8.16
N ASN A 11 -8.33 2.93 -7.33
CA ASN A 11 -7.82 4.29 -7.32
C ASN A 11 -6.35 4.37 -6.85
N PRO A 12 -5.38 4.50 -7.78
CA PRO A 12 -3.96 4.51 -7.45
C PRO A 12 -3.51 5.76 -6.67
N HIS A 13 -4.37 6.77 -6.53
CA HIS A 13 -4.09 7.92 -5.66
C HIS A 13 -4.30 7.59 -4.19
N PHE A 14 -5.16 6.61 -3.87
CA PHE A 14 -5.38 6.15 -2.50
C PHE A 14 -4.28 5.18 -2.11
N ARG A 15 -3.33 5.67 -1.32
CA ARG A 15 -2.17 4.94 -0.84
C ARG A 15 -2.39 4.52 0.60
N LEU A 16 -1.93 3.33 0.94
CA LEU A 16 -1.91 2.86 2.32
C LEU A 16 -1.11 3.86 3.16
N THR A 17 -1.71 4.35 4.23
CA THR A 17 -1.06 5.29 5.14
C THR A 17 0.09 4.63 5.87
N GLU A 18 1.08 5.42 6.30
CA GLU A 18 2.25 4.91 7.04
C GLU A 18 1.90 4.11 8.31
N ASP A 19 0.74 4.36 8.93
CA ASP A 19 0.26 3.60 10.07
C ASP A 19 -0.42 2.26 9.70
N GLY A 20 -0.63 2.00 8.40
CA GLY A 20 -1.21 0.77 7.87
C GLY A 20 -2.71 0.62 8.15
N ARG A 21 -3.39 1.67 8.59
CA ARG A 21 -4.78 1.60 9.09
C ARG A 21 -5.81 2.15 8.13
N ASP A 22 -5.39 2.98 7.17
CA ASP A 22 -6.31 3.57 6.20
C ASP A 22 -5.65 3.78 4.83
N PHE A 23 -6.44 4.21 3.85
CA PHE A 23 -5.95 4.70 2.58
C PHE A 23 -6.20 6.19 2.46
N SER A 24 -5.17 6.95 2.08
CA SER A 24 -5.26 8.40 1.91
C SER A 24 -4.54 8.86 0.65
N THR A 25 -5.02 9.98 0.11
CA THR A 25 -4.39 10.69 -1.00
C THR A 25 -3.49 11.83 -0.52
N THR A 26 -3.55 12.18 0.76
CA THR A 26 -2.86 13.35 1.34
C THR A 26 -1.90 12.99 2.47
N ALA A 27 -2.13 11.87 3.17
CA ALA A 27 -1.24 11.41 4.23
C ALA A 27 0.02 10.76 3.64
N ALA A 28 1.08 10.66 4.46
CA ALA A 28 2.31 9.99 4.10
C ALA A 28 2.01 8.51 3.76
N PRO A 29 2.42 8.03 2.57
CA PRO A 29 2.22 6.64 2.21
C PRO A 29 3.22 5.74 2.92
N MET A 30 2.81 4.50 3.21
CA MET A 30 3.72 3.45 3.64
C MET A 30 4.67 3.09 2.50
N ALA A 31 5.96 3.39 2.67
CA ALA A 31 7.01 3.11 1.70
C ALA A 31 7.70 1.78 2.00
N PHE A 32 7.82 0.94 0.97
CA PHE A 32 8.52 -0.33 1.03
C PHE A 32 9.79 -0.29 0.17
N PRO A 33 10.88 -0.95 0.62
CA PRO A 33 12.15 -0.97 -0.11
C PRO A 33 12.13 -1.90 -1.33
N SER A 34 11.12 -2.78 -1.44
CA SER A 34 10.96 -3.71 -2.56
C SER A 34 9.49 -4.08 -2.76
N HIS A 35 9.17 -4.56 -3.97
CA HIS A 35 7.85 -5.11 -4.28
C HIS A 35 7.51 -6.30 -3.37
N ASP A 36 8.46 -7.20 -3.13
CA ASP A 36 8.25 -8.37 -2.28
C ASP A 36 7.93 -7.99 -0.82
N ALA A 37 8.59 -6.95 -0.29
CA ALA A 37 8.29 -6.46 1.06
C ALA A 37 6.86 -5.89 1.18
N ALA A 38 6.38 -5.20 0.14
CA ALA A 38 4.99 -4.75 0.07
C ALA A 38 4.02 -5.94 -0.06
N PHE A 39 4.39 -6.97 -0.82
CA PHE A 39 3.57 -8.17 -1.00
C PHE A 39 3.44 -8.99 0.28
N ASP A 40 4.54 -9.17 1.00
CA ASP A 40 4.55 -9.84 2.30
C ASP A 40 3.65 -9.11 3.30
N TYR A 41 3.70 -7.77 3.31
CA TYR A 41 2.82 -6.96 4.16
C TYR A 41 1.35 -7.17 3.81
N MET A 42 0.97 -7.07 2.52
CA MET A 42 -0.41 -7.31 2.08
C MET A 42 -0.88 -8.71 2.47
N THR A 43 -0.04 -9.73 2.28
CA THR A 43 -0.40 -11.12 2.57
C THR A 43 -0.59 -11.35 4.07
N ARG A 44 0.24 -10.72 4.90
CA ARG A 44 0.15 -10.85 6.36
C ARG A 44 -1.08 -10.16 6.95
N GLU A 45 -1.44 -9.00 6.40
CA GLU A 45 -2.50 -8.15 6.93
C GLU A 45 -3.83 -8.25 6.12
N ASN A 46 -3.94 -9.17 5.14
CA ASN A 46 -5.11 -9.28 4.24
C ASN A 46 -6.44 -9.63 4.93
N THR A 47 -6.40 -10.08 6.18
CA THR A 47 -7.59 -10.38 7.00
C THR A 47 -7.96 -9.23 7.94
N GLN A 48 -7.22 -8.12 7.91
CA GLN A 48 -7.45 -6.97 8.77
C GLN A 48 -7.94 -5.78 7.93
N PRO A 49 -8.92 -4.99 8.44
CA PRO A 49 -9.19 -3.68 7.89
C PRO A 49 -7.92 -2.81 7.93
N PRO A 50 -7.58 -2.07 6.87
CA PRO A 50 -8.41 -1.72 5.70
C PRO A 50 -8.19 -2.63 4.46
N LEU A 51 -7.43 -3.73 4.59
CA LEU A 51 -7.00 -4.56 3.46
C LEU A 51 -8.00 -5.71 3.17
N GLU A 52 -8.79 -6.09 4.17
CA GLU A 52 -9.83 -7.11 4.04
C GLU A 52 -10.84 -6.77 2.93
N GLY A 53 -10.93 -7.63 1.92
CA GLY A 53 -11.87 -7.48 0.81
C GLY A 53 -11.56 -6.35 -0.17
N VAL A 54 -10.41 -5.69 -0.05
CA VAL A 54 -9.98 -4.60 -0.94
C VAL A 54 -9.04 -5.12 -2.01
N SER A 55 -9.28 -4.72 -3.27
CA SER A 55 -8.34 -4.98 -4.36
C SER A 55 -7.19 -3.99 -4.29
N LEU A 56 -5.97 -4.49 -4.13
CA LEU A 56 -4.77 -3.70 -3.96
C LEU A 56 -3.80 -3.90 -5.12
N GLU A 57 -2.97 -2.90 -5.34
CA GLU A 57 -1.89 -2.92 -6.33
C GLU A 57 -0.62 -2.34 -5.71
N ILE A 58 0.52 -2.95 -5.98
CA ILE A 58 1.83 -2.43 -5.57
C ILE A 58 2.35 -1.57 -6.72
N VAL A 59 2.52 -0.28 -6.47
CA VAL A 59 3.06 0.67 -7.44
C VAL A 59 4.46 1.08 -7.05
N LYS A 60 5.34 1.27 -8.04
CA LYS A 60 6.64 1.89 -7.83
C LYS A 60 6.44 3.40 -7.67
N ALA A 61 7.03 3.99 -6.63
CA ALA A 61 7.13 5.43 -6.49
C ALA A 61 8.08 5.94 -7.57
N ASP A 62 7.52 6.59 -8.59
CA ASP A 62 8.33 7.48 -9.44
C ASP A 62 8.62 8.73 -8.62
N ALA A 63 9.91 8.96 -8.36
CA ALA A 63 10.43 10.13 -7.66
C ALA A 63 10.29 11.41 -8.51
#